data_AF-A0A9D4HMS3-F1
#
_entry.id   AF-A0A9D4HMS3-F1
#
_cell.length_a   1.000
_cell.length_b   1.000
_cell.length_c   1.000
_cell.angle_alpha   90.00
_cell.angle_beta   90.00
_cell.angle_gamma   90.00
#
_symmetry.space_group_name_H-M   'P 1'
#
loop_
_entity.id
_entity.type
_entity.pdbx_description
1 polymer ?
#
loop_
_entity_poly.entity_id
_entity_poly.type
_entity_poly.pdbx_seq_one_letter_code
_entity_poly.pdbx_strand_id
1 'polypeptide(L)'
;MNATAVSEETASHLGIHTRRPLNAHQAILHNRMTSFTNSPPNIRARAEDMAEAGLYYTGIADCVECFYCGGVLRSWESVDDPWSEHYRWFPNCTFVQLNSTRNSNHIAVTRSISNAHIEFTQTANSKPRCAVCRIRRSNVVIEPCHHLGSCVECLESLVRCPECHELIRASMEVCFY
;
A
#
# COMPACT_ATOMS: atom_id res chain seq x y z
N MET A 1 -24.26 -32.09 12.30
CA MET A 1 -24.25 -31.38 10.99
C MET A 1 -23.14 -30.34 11.07
N ASN A 2 -21.93 -30.66 10.60
CA ASN A 2 -20.80 -29.72 10.60
C ASN A 2 -20.83 -28.95 9.29
N ALA A 3 -21.13 -27.65 9.36
CA ALA A 3 -20.88 -26.74 8.25
C ALA A 3 -19.37 -26.63 8.08
N THR A 4 -18.84 -27.17 6.99
CA THR A 4 -17.44 -26.96 6.58
C THR A 4 -17.26 -25.46 6.31
N ALA A 5 -16.44 -24.80 7.13
CA ALA A 5 -16.03 -23.43 6.89
C ALA A 5 -15.33 -23.38 5.52
N VAL A 6 -15.85 -22.55 4.62
CA VAL A 6 -15.25 -22.26 3.31
C VAL A 6 -13.89 -21.62 3.58
N SER A 7 -12.79 -22.26 3.16
CA SER A 7 -11.44 -21.71 3.32
C SER A 7 -11.31 -20.41 2.53
N GLU A 8 -10.53 -19.45 3.04
CA GLU A 8 -10.38 -18.11 2.43
C GLU A 8 -9.99 -18.15 0.93
N GLU A 9 -9.25 -19.18 0.50
CA GLU A 9 -8.90 -19.42 -0.90
C GLU A 9 -10.11 -19.77 -1.77
N THR A 10 -11.04 -20.58 -1.26
CA THR A 10 -12.25 -20.98 -2.00
C THR A 10 -13.26 -19.84 -2.13
N ALA A 11 -13.35 -18.96 -1.13
CA ALA A 11 -14.22 -17.79 -1.18
C ALA A 11 -13.73 -16.72 -2.18
N SER A 12 -12.41 -16.50 -2.24
CA SER A 12 -11.79 -15.52 -3.15
C SER A 12 -12.02 -15.88 -4.63
N HIS A 13 -11.92 -17.16 -5.00
CA HIS A 13 -12.16 -17.62 -6.37
C HIS A 13 -13.61 -17.40 -6.85
N LEU A 14 -14.57 -17.37 -5.91
CA LEU A 14 -15.97 -17.07 -6.19
C LEU A 14 -16.27 -15.56 -6.16
N GLY A 15 -15.26 -14.69 -6.00
CA GLY A 15 -15.44 -13.25 -5.84
C GLY A 15 -16.03 -12.85 -4.48
N ILE A 16 -16.07 -13.77 -3.52
CA ILE A 16 -16.61 -13.53 -2.18
C ILE A 16 -15.47 -13.05 -1.30
N HIS A 17 -15.37 -11.72 -1.14
CA HIS A 17 -14.40 -11.11 -0.24
C HIS A 17 -14.91 -11.16 1.21
N THR A 18 -14.33 -12.06 1.99
CA THR A 18 -14.71 -12.28 3.40
C THR A 18 -13.99 -11.34 4.38
N ARG A 19 -12.98 -10.59 3.91
CA ARG A 19 -12.22 -9.65 4.74
C ARG A 19 -13.09 -8.45 5.12
N ARG A 20 -13.12 -8.17 6.41
CA ARG A 20 -13.77 -6.99 6.97
C ARG A 20 -12.83 -5.78 6.89
N PRO A 21 -13.38 -4.55 6.89
CA PRO A 21 -12.54 -3.37 7.03
C PRO A 21 -11.73 -3.43 8.33
N LEU A 22 -10.44 -3.12 8.26
CA LEU A 22 -9.59 -3.08 9.45
C LEU A 22 -10.00 -1.98 10.43
N ASN A 23 -10.52 -0.88 9.92
CA ASN A 23 -11.09 0.20 10.72
C ASN A 23 -12.56 0.44 10.36
N ALA A 24 -13.47 -0.22 11.08
CA ALA A 24 -14.91 -0.11 10.86
C ALA A 24 -15.44 1.31 11.11
N HIS A 25 -14.86 2.06 12.06
CA HIS A 25 -15.23 3.46 12.28
C HIS A 25 -14.95 4.31 11.05
N GLN A 26 -13.80 4.08 10.41
CA GLN A 26 -13.38 4.78 9.19
C GLN A 26 -14.01 4.19 7.91
N ALA A 27 -14.84 3.15 7.99
CA ALA A 27 -15.59 2.66 6.83
C ALA A 27 -16.66 3.67 6.37
N ILE A 28 -17.13 4.54 7.27
CA ILE A 28 -18.06 5.61 6.95
C ILE A 28 -17.30 6.78 6.32
N LEU A 29 -17.70 7.19 5.11
CA LEU A 29 -17.03 8.26 4.36
C LEU A 29 -16.91 9.56 5.16
N HIS A 30 -18.00 9.97 5.83
CA HIS A 30 -18.01 11.18 6.65
C HIS A 30 -16.95 11.16 7.77
N ASN A 31 -16.71 10.00 8.39
CA ASN A 31 -15.69 9.87 9.42
C ASN A 31 -14.27 10.06 8.85
N ARG A 32 -14.04 9.57 7.62
CA ARG A 32 -12.78 9.82 6.92
C ARG A 32 -12.61 11.29 6.59
N MET A 33 -13.64 11.95 6.02
CA MET A 33 -13.59 13.38 5.71
C MET A 33 -13.29 14.23 6.95
N THR A 34 -13.96 13.95 8.07
CA THR A 34 -13.77 14.73 9.31
C THR A 34 -12.38 14.52 9.93
N SER A 35 -11.72 13.39 9.69
CA SER A 35 -10.35 13.14 10.18
C SER A 35 -9.34 14.19 9.70
N PHE A 36 -9.58 14.83 8.56
CA PHE A 36 -8.67 15.82 7.97
C PHE A 36 -8.76 17.22 8.58
N THR A 37 -9.69 17.48 9.50
CA THR A 37 -9.94 18.83 10.07
C THR A 37 -8.66 19.48 10.62
N ASN A 38 -7.78 18.70 11.26
CA ASN A 38 -6.53 19.18 11.86
C ASN A 38 -5.28 18.80 11.04
N SER A 39 -5.43 18.35 9.80
CA SER A 39 -4.31 18.00 8.92
C SER A 39 -3.60 19.25 8.36
N PRO A 40 -2.35 19.12 7.87
CA PRO A 40 -1.65 20.20 7.17
C PRO A 40 -2.47 20.77 6.00
N PRO A 41 -2.35 22.06 5.65
CA PRO A 41 -3.18 22.70 4.63
C PRO A 41 -3.17 22.00 3.26
N ASN A 42 -2.01 21.51 2.82
CA ASN A 42 -1.85 20.79 1.55
C ASN A 42 -2.61 19.45 1.53
N ILE A 43 -2.75 18.80 2.68
CA ILE A 43 -3.51 17.55 2.84
C ILE A 43 -4.99 17.86 2.99
N ARG A 44 -5.32 18.86 3.82
CA ARG A 44 -6.71 19.29 4.07
C ARG A 44 -7.43 19.72 2.80
N ALA A 45 -6.74 20.41 1.89
CA ALA A 45 -7.30 20.83 0.61
C ALA A 45 -7.76 19.66 -0.28
N ARG A 46 -7.32 18.43 0.03
CA ARG A 46 -7.56 17.20 -0.75
C ARG A 46 -8.29 16.14 0.05
N ALA A 47 -8.89 16.53 1.18
CA ALA A 47 -9.54 15.64 2.12
C ALA A 47 -10.66 14.81 1.47
N GLU A 48 -11.39 15.39 0.53
CA GLU A 48 -12.47 14.72 -0.21
C GLU A 48 -11.91 13.60 -1.09
N ASP A 49 -10.98 13.89 -1.99
CA ASP A 49 -10.34 12.90 -2.88
C ASP A 49 -9.68 11.76 -2.09
N MET A 50 -8.99 12.09 -1.00
CA MET A 50 -8.36 11.10 -0.12
C MET A 50 -9.40 10.22 0.58
N ALA A 51 -10.46 10.83 1.12
CA ALA A 51 -11.54 10.10 1.78
C ALA A 51 -12.31 9.19 0.81
N GLU A 52 -12.54 9.63 -0.42
CA GLU A 52 -13.15 8.81 -1.47
C GLU A 52 -12.28 7.61 -1.83
N ALA A 53 -10.95 7.81 -1.95
CA ALA A 53 -9.96 6.75 -2.14
C ALA A 53 -9.82 5.81 -0.93
N GLY A 54 -10.63 5.97 0.11
CA GLY A 54 -10.66 5.12 1.29
C GLY A 54 -9.61 5.47 2.34
N LEU A 55 -8.98 6.64 2.23
CA LEU A 55 -7.91 7.09 3.10
C LEU A 55 -8.46 8.04 4.18
N TYR A 56 -7.92 7.97 5.39
CA TYR A 56 -8.22 8.89 6.49
C TYR A 56 -6.91 9.40 7.11
N TYR A 57 -6.92 10.63 7.62
CA TYR A 57 -5.74 11.22 8.24
C TYR A 57 -5.44 10.55 9.58
N THR A 58 -4.17 10.19 9.81
CA THR A 58 -3.75 9.51 11.04
C THR A 58 -3.50 10.45 12.21
N GLY A 59 -3.46 11.76 11.96
CA GLY A 59 -3.08 12.76 12.97
C GLY A 59 -1.60 13.12 12.96
N ILE A 60 -0.77 12.43 12.17
CA ILE A 60 0.68 12.56 12.17
C ILE A 60 1.16 13.06 10.81
N ALA A 61 1.85 14.21 10.79
CA ALA A 61 2.45 14.81 9.60
C ALA A 61 1.47 14.87 8.41
N ASP A 62 1.78 14.20 7.31
CA ASP A 62 0.90 14.06 6.14
C ASP A 62 0.45 12.60 5.92
N CYS A 63 0.57 11.76 6.94
CA CYS A 63 0.25 10.35 6.85
C CYS A 63 -1.27 10.13 6.77
N VAL A 64 -1.69 9.31 5.80
CA VAL A 64 -3.08 8.86 5.67
C VAL A 64 -3.12 7.33 5.58
N GLU A 65 -4.17 6.72 6.10
CA GLU A 65 -4.31 5.27 6.18
C GLU A 65 -5.60 4.80 5.51
N CYS A 66 -5.57 3.66 4.83
CA CYS A 66 -6.76 3.05 4.29
C CYS A 66 -7.59 2.35 5.38
N PHE A 67 -8.88 2.66 5.49
CA PHE A 67 -9.78 2.01 6.45
C PHE A 67 -9.94 0.49 6.22
N TYR A 68 -9.73 0.02 4.99
CA TYR A 68 -9.96 -1.37 4.61
C TYR A 68 -8.71 -2.23 4.69
N CYS A 69 -7.63 -1.84 4.00
CA CYS A 69 -6.39 -2.63 3.96
C CYS A 69 -5.36 -2.22 5.01
N GLY A 70 -5.54 -1.08 5.69
CA GLY A 70 -4.59 -0.56 6.68
C GLY A 70 -3.31 0.00 6.07
N GLY A 71 -3.24 0.12 4.74
CA GLY A 71 -2.10 0.70 4.05
C GLY A 71 -1.93 2.18 4.38
N VAL A 72 -0.71 2.58 4.77
CA VAL A 72 -0.38 3.96 5.12
C VAL A 72 0.43 4.60 4.00
N LEU A 73 0.03 5.80 3.57
CA LEU A 73 0.69 6.63 2.57
C LEU A 73 1.11 7.97 3.18
N ARG A 74 2.22 8.54 2.70
CA ARG A 74 2.81 9.80 3.17
C ARG A 74 3.57 10.48 2.04
N SER A 75 4.14 11.66 2.31
CA SER A 75 4.94 12.45 1.35
C SER A 75 4.14 12.85 0.12
N TRP A 76 2.92 13.35 0.34
CA TRP A 76 1.98 13.69 -0.73
C TRP A 76 2.39 14.97 -1.48
N GLU A 77 2.52 14.83 -2.80
CA GLU A 77 2.74 15.93 -3.73
C GLU A 77 1.43 16.39 -4.37
N SER A 78 1.35 17.65 -4.79
CA SER A 78 0.12 18.22 -5.37
C SER A 78 -0.36 17.50 -6.64
N VAL A 79 0.55 16.80 -7.33
CA VAL A 79 0.27 16.07 -8.58
C VAL A 79 -0.23 14.65 -8.35
N ASP A 80 -0.10 14.12 -7.13
CA ASP A 80 -0.47 12.74 -6.84
C ASP A 80 -1.99 12.55 -6.94
N ASP A 81 -2.42 11.37 -7.36
CA ASP A 81 -3.83 10.99 -7.33
C ASP A 81 -4.06 9.93 -6.23
N PRO A 82 -4.92 10.18 -5.23
CA PRO A 82 -5.10 9.25 -4.11
C PRO A 82 -5.51 7.83 -4.52
N TRP A 83 -6.32 7.69 -5.57
CA TRP A 83 -6.71 6.37 -6.09
C TRP A 83 -5.54 5.66 -6.75
N SER A 84 -4.79 6.36 -7.58
CA SER A 84 -3.62 5.84 -8.27
C SER A 84 -2.53 5.42 -7.29
N GLU A 85 -2.22 6.24 -6.29
CA GLU A 85 -1.22 5.91 -5.27
C GLU A 85 -1.69 4.74 -4.40
N HIS A 86 -2.96 4.71 -4.02
CA HIS A 86 -3.49 3.59 -3.26
C HIS A 86 -3.44 2.27 -4.05
N TYR A 87 -3.75 2.28 -5.35
CA TYR A 87 -3.58 1.11 -6.20
C TYR A 87 -2.10 0.74 -6.42
N ARG A 88 -1.25 1.73 -6.67
CA ARG A 88 0.19 1.56 -6.92
C ARG A 88 0.88 0.85 -5.76
N TRP A 89 0.60 1.28 -4.53
CA TRP A 89 1.26 0.76 -3.33
C TRP A 89 0.53 -0.42 -2.69
N PHE A 90 -0.80 -0.49 -2.81
CA PHE A 90 -1.62 -1.56 -2.23
C PHE A 90 -2.56 -2.20 -3.28
N PRO A 91 -2.02 -2.83 -4.34
CA PRO A 91 -2.81 -3.37 -5.46
C PRO A 91 -3.76 -4.51 -5.05
N ASN A 92 -3.50 -5.15 -3.90
CA ASN A 92 -4.32 -6.22 -3.31
C ASN A 92 -5.39 -5.70 -2.34
N CYS A 93 -5.55 -4.38 -2.19
CA CYS A 93 -6.63 -3.81 -1.41
C CYS A 93 -7.96 -4.09 -2.11
N THR A 94 -8.80 -4.96 -1.54
CA THR A 94 -10.12 -5.28 -2.10
C THR A 94 -10.97 -4.04 -2.31
N PHE A 95 -10.93 -3.07 -1.38
CA PHE A 95 -11.66 -1.83 -1.53
C PHE A 95 -11.25 -1.09 -2.81
N VAL A 96 -9.95 -0.99 -3.09
CA VAL A 96 -9.44 -0.36 -4.31
C VAL A 96 -9.80 -1.18 -5.53
N GLN A 97 -9.64 -2.50 -5.49
CA GLN A 97 -9.98 -3.38 -6.61
C GLN A 97 -11.46 -3.27 -7.01
N LEU A 98 -12.38 -3.29 -6.03
CA LEU A 98 -13.81 -3.20 -6.27
C LEU A 98 -14.26 -1.81 -6.75
N ASN A 99 -13.56 -0.75 -6.34
CA ASN A 99 -13.92 0.62 -6.73
C ASN A 99 -13.10 1.15 -7.92
N SER A 100 -12.07 0.41 -8.37
CA SER A 100 -11.22 0.77 -9.50
C SER A 100 -11.99 0.91 -10.83
N THR A 101 -13.06 0.14 -11.01
CA THR A 101 -13.90 0.17 -12.21
C THR A 101 -14.88 1.36 -12.21
N ARG A 102 -15.24 1.89 -11.04
CA ARG A 102 -16.16 3.05 -10.91
C ARG A 102 -15.44 4.37 -11.15
N ASN A 103 -14.12 4.43 -10.93
CA ASN A 103 -13.27 5.61 -11.16
C ASN A 103 -12.33 5.43 -12.37
N SER A 104 -12.89 4.93 -13.48
CA SER A 104 -12.17 4.54 -14.71
C SER A 104 -11.32 5.63 -15.36
N ASN A 105 -11.51 6.91 -15.02
CA ASN A 105 -10.69 8.02 -15.54
C ASN A 105 -9.35 8.20 -14.80
N HIS A 106 -9.19 7.64 -13.58
CA HIS A 106 -7.99 7.82 -12.76
C HIS A 106 -6.97 6.67 -12.93
N ILE A 107 -7.41 5.45 -13.27
CA ILE A 107 -6.58 4.23 -13.24
C ILE A 107 -6.07 3.80 -14.64
N ALA A 108 -6.55 4.43 -15.71
CA ALA A 108 -6.13 4.12 -17.07
C ALA A 108 -4.62 4.37 -17.32
N VAL A 109 -4.01 5.29 -16.55
CA VAL A 109 -2.58 5.61 -16.63
C VAL A 109 -1.73 4.51 -15.99
N THR A 110 -2.19 3.89 -14.89
CA THR A 110 -1.40 2.92 -14.11
C THR A 110 -1.33 1.53 -14.74
N ARG A 111 -2.36 1.08 -15.49
CA ARG A 111 -2.32 -0.22 -16.21
C ARG A 111 -1.26 -0.27 -17.32
N SER A 112 -0.88 0.88 -17.86
CA SER A 112 0.16 0.98 -18.89
C SER A 112 1.57 0.90 -18.29
N ILE A 113 1.72 1.26 -17.02
CA ILE A 113 3.00 1.19 -16.27
C ILE A 113 3.21 -0.21 -15.69
N SER A 114 2.14 -0.92 -15.28
CA SER A 114 2.23 -2.27 -14.70
C SER A 114 2.73 -3.35 -15.67
N ASN A 115 2.71 -3.10 -16.98
CA ASN A 115 3.21 -4.06 -17.98
C ASN A 115 4.70 -3.90 -18.29
N ALA A 116 5.37 -2.87 -17.74
CA ALA A 116 6.81 -2.68 -17.89
C ALA A 116 7.52 -3.11 -16.60
N HIS A 117 7.81 -4.41 -16.50
CA HIS A 117 8.74 -5.05 -15.55
C HIS A 117 8.49 -4.85 -14.04
N ILE A 118 7.63 -5.69 -13.47
CA ILE A 118 7.86 -6.25 -12.13
C ILE A 118 7.64 -7.76 -12.23
N GLU A 119 8.71 -8.52 -12.51
CA GLU A 119 8.73 -9.95 -12.20
C GLU A 119 8.82 -10.12 -10.67
N PHE A 120 7.69 -9.92 -9.97
CA PHE A 120 7.56 -10.40 -8.60
C PHE A 120 6.87 -11.75 -8.66
N THR A 121 7.68 -12.80 -8.65
CA THR A 121 7.22 -14.19 -8.58
C THR A 121 6.21 -14.35 -7.44
N GLN A 122 5.00 -14.71 -7.85
CA GLN A 122 3.91 -15.17 -7.00
C GLN A 122 4.38 -16.29 -6.07
N THR A 123 4.35 -16.08 -4.75
CA THR A 123 4.00 -17.11 -3.76
C THR A 123 3.49 -16.46 -2.47
N ALA A 124 2.26 -16.81 -2.07
CA ALA A 124 1.67 -16.77 -0.73
C ALA A 124 2.20 -15.74 0.29
N ASN A 125 1.45 -14.64 0.48
CA ASN A 125 1.10 -13.98 1.76
C ASN A 125 2.16 -13.83 2.88
N SER A 126 3.46 -13.86 2.56
CA SER A 126 4.54 -13.71 3.53
C SER A 126 5.34 -12.45 3.18
N LYS A 127 5.32 -11.47 4.08
CA LYS A 127 6.11 -10.24 3.98
C LYS A 127 7.59 -10.63 3.73
N PRO A 128 8.26 -10.09 2.70
CA PRO A 128 9.58 -10.55 2.28
C PRO A 128 10.60 -10.37 3.41
N ARG A 129 11.49 -11.35 3.58
CA ARG A 129 12.56 -11.30 4.58
C ARG A 129 13.79 -10.63 3.99
N CYS A 130 14.54 -9.94 4.85
CA CYS A 130 15.80 -9.30 4.49
C CYS A 130 16.72 -10.30 3.76
N ALA A 131 17.17 -9.97 2.55
CA ALA A 131 18.04 -10.83 1.76
C ALA A 131 19.40 -11.08 2.43
N VAL A 132 19.80 -10.16 3.32
CA VAL A 132 21.08 -10.20 4.04
C VAL A 132 21.00 -11.11 5.28
N CYS A 133 20.22 -10.71 6.29
CA CYS A 133 20.20 -11.45 7.55
C CYS A 133 19.21 -12.61 7.55
N ARG A 134 18.20 -12.58 6.67
CA ARG A 134 17.06 -13.52 6.67
C ARG A 134 16.41 -13.68 8.04
N ILE A 135 16.56 -12.73 8.96
CA ILE A 135 15.97 -12.75 10.30
C ILE A 135 14.78 -11.80 10.30
N ARG A 136 15.04 -10.53 10.03
CA ARG A 136 14.04 -9.47 9.96
C ARG A 136 13.33 -9.45 8.62
N ARG A 137 12.17 -8.81 8.60
CA ARG A 137 11.46 -8.49 7.36
C ARG A 137 12.24 -7.40 6.62
N SER A 138 12.23 -7.45 5.29
CA SER A 138 12.71 -6.33 4.49
C SER A 138 11.79 -5.13 4.74
N ASN A 139 12.40 -4.00 5.05
CA ASN A 139 11.72 -2.74 5.26
C ASN A 139 12.44 -1.57 4.61
N VAL A 140 13.35 -1.82 3.66
CA VAL A 140 14.05 -0.77 2.91
C VAL A 140 13.91 -0.99 1.42
N VAL A 141 13.40 0.03 0.73
CA VAL A 141 13.45 0.17 -0.73
C VAL A 141 14.75 0.85 -1.12
N ILE A 142 15.45 0.31 -2.09
CA ILE A 142 16.78 0.76 -2.53
C ILE A 142 16.69 1.49 -3.87
N GLU A 143 17.14 2.73 -3.92
CA GLU A 143 17.20 3.54 -5.14
C GLU A 143 18.54 3.36 -5.88
N PRO A 144 18.54 3.34 -7.23
CA PRO A 144 17.42 3.57 -8.16
C PRO A 144 16.65 2.31 -8.57
N CYS A 145 17.00 1.15 -8.03
CA CYS A 145 16.47 -0.13 -8.51
C CYS A 145 15.07 -0.48 -7.98
N HIS A 146 14.58 0.24 -6.98
CA HIS A 146 13.28 0.07 -6.32
C HIS A 146 13.04 -1.33 -5.71
N HIS A 147 14.09 -2.10 -5.46
CA HIS A 147 13.97 -3.40 -4.78
C HIS A 147 13.82 -3.23 -3.27
N LEU A 148 12.92 -4.01 -2.69
CA LEU A 148 12.75 -4.18 -1.24
C LEU A 148 13.79 -5.19 -0.71
N GLY A 149 15.06 -4.79 -0.68
CA GLY A 149 16.17 -5.74 -0.55
C GLY A 149 16.67 -6.05 0.86
N SER A 150 16.46 -5.15 1.83
CA SER A 150 17.04 -5.34 3.17
C SER A 150 16.15 -4.83 4.30
N CYS A 151 16.52 -5.20 5.53
CA CYS A 151 16.07 -4.48 6.72
C CYS A 151 16.94 -3.24 6.98
N VAL A 152 16.41 -2.27 7.71
CA VAL A 152 17.06 -0.98 8.00
C VAL A 152 18.40 -1.15 8.71
N GLU A 153 18.55 -2.14 9.58
CA GLU A 153 19.79 -2.34 10.32
C GLU A 153 20.78 -3.25 9.58
N CYS A 154 20.39 -3.84 8.44
CA CYS A 154 21.37 -4.42 7.51
C CYS A 154 21.83 -3.42 6.45
N LEU A 155 21.08 -2.34 6.22
CA LEU A 155 21.39 -1.35 5.20
C LEU A 155 22.76 -0.70 5.41
N GLU A 156 23.14 -0.43 6.66
CA GLU A 156 24.38 0.28 6.99
C GLU A 156 25.65 -0.42 6.48
N SER A 157 25.57 -1.72 6.20
CA SER A 157 26.69 -2.51 5.66
C SER A 157 26.62 -2.72 4.14
N LEU A 158 25.64 -2.13 3.45
CA LEU A 158 25.41 -2.34 2.02
C LEU A 158 25.86 -1.14 1.19
N VAL A 159 26.62 -1.42 0.14
CA VAL A 159 26.98 -0.46 -0.92
C VAL A 159 26.19 -0.73 -2.21
N ARG A 160 25.71 -1.98 -2.36
CA ARG A 160 24.95 -2.45 -3.52
C ARG A 160 23.68 -3.17 -3.07
N CYS A 161 22.63 -3.08 -3.89
CA CYS A 161 21.38 -3.79 -3.68
C CYS A 161 21.63 -5.29 -3.60
N PRO A 162 21.14 -6.01 -2.58
CA PRO A 162 21.34 -7.45 -2.45
C PRO A 162 20.51 -8.27 -3.46
N GLU A 163 19.52 -7.66 -4.12
CA GLU A 163 18.67 -8.33 -5.12
C GLU A 163 19.25 -8.22 -6.54
N CYS A 164 19.71 -7.03 -6.94
CA CYS A 164 20.12 -6.74 -8.32
C CYS A 164 21.56 -6.22 -8.46
N HIS A 165 22.27 -6.05 -7.35
CA HIS A 165 23.66 -5.60 -7.31
C HIS A 165 23.91 -4.17 -7.80
N GLU A 166 22.85 -3.39 -8.06
CA GLU A 166 22.93 -1.97 -8.41
C GLU A 166 23.49 -1.13 -7.24
N LEU A 167 24.19 -0.03 -7.52
CA LEU A 167 24.74 0.85 -6.46
C LEU A 167 23.62 1.55 -5.69
N ILE A 168 23.69 1.50 -4.35
CA ILE A 168 22.73 2.17 -3.47
C ILE A 168 23.03 3.68 -3.51
N ARG A 169 22.09 4.45 -4.06
CA ARG A 169 22.19 5.93 -4.09
C ARG A 169 21.34 6.61 -3.03
N ALA A 170 20.20 5.99 -2.70
CA ALA A 170 19.34 6.39 -1.61
C ALA A 170 18.54 5.17 -1.13
N SER A 171 17.89 5.31 0.01
CA SER A 171 17.10 4.25 0.64
C SER A 171 15.89 4.84 1.33
N MET A 172 14.74 4.17 1.21
CA MET A 172 13.51 4.56 1.90
C MET A 172 13.04 3.43 2.81
N GLU A 173 12.81 3.72 4.09
CA GLU A 173 12.22 2.76 5.01
C GLU A 173 10.69 2.68 4.83
N VAL A 174 10.18 1.44 4.76
CA VAL A 174 8.77 1.09 4.59
C VAL A 174 8.26 0.38 5.84
N CYS A 175 7.35 1.03 6.57
CA CYS A 175 6.67 0.41 7.72
C CYS A 175 5.59 -0.55 7.21
N PHE A 176 5.52 -1.77 7.77
CA PHE A 176 4.36 -2.63 7.56
C PHE A 176 3.85 -3.11 8.90
N TYR A 177 2.62 -2.71 9.20
CA TYR A 177 1.85 -3.04 10.40
C TYR A 177 1.08 -4.35 10.21
#